data_AF-A0A1R1IAT2-F1
#
_entry.id   AF-A0A1R1IAT2-F1
#
_cell.length_a   1.000
_cell.length_b   1.000
_cell.length_c   1.000
_cell.angle_alpha   90.00
_cell.angle_beta   90.00
_cell.angle_gamma   90.00
#
_symmetry.space_group_name_H-M   'P 1'
#
loop_
_entity.id
_entity.type
_entity.pdbx_description
1 polymer ?
#
loop_
_entity_poly.entity_id
_entity_poly.type
_entity_poly.pdbx_seq_one_letter_code
_entity_poly.pdbx_strand_id
1 'polypeptide(L)'
;MSTLAHSKLGLAALYVAALVAALFVAMFFVPSAEPRAWVFTGAFLVGLVALVLAAGGSLERRGEPMTLRPKTAFAWWSLGLMAVGIAVFQLAVMTPFRFDDGTEFSLLPPPVLAGIGFLLMVGAGVVALLAWFRRNETSWLVLLPLLPALFSVYFVIGEFAFPH
;
A
#
# COMPACT_ATOMS: atom_id res chain seq x y z
N MET A 1 22.68 -28.35 5.62
CA MET A 1 22.81 -26.91 5.90
C MET A 1 23.15 -26.22 4.60
N SER A 2 22.15 -25.92 3.76
CA SER A 2 22.39 -25.12 2.55
C SER A 2 22.53 -23.67 2.98
N THR A 3 23.72 -23.12 2.76
CA THR A 3 23.98 -21.69 2.78
C THR A 3 22.92 -21.02 1.90
N LEU A 4 22.04 -20.25 2.55
CA LEU A 4 21.13 -19.30 1.93
C LEU A 4 21.96 -18.40 0.99
N ALA A 5 22.03 -18.76 -0.29
CA ALA A 5 22.42 -17.83 -1.33
C ALA A 5 21.33 -16.75 -1.33
N HIS A 6 21.58 -15.67 -0.60
CA HIS A 6 20.69 -14.53 -0.56
C HIS A 6 20.65 -13.98 -1.99
N SER A 7 19.46 -13.96 -2.61
CA SER A 7 19.32 -13.33 -3.91
C SER A 7 19.76 -11.87 -3.80
N LYS A 8 20.54 -11.38 -4.77
CA LYS A 8 21.04 -10.00 -4.77
C LYS A 8 19.91 -9.00 -4.62
N LEU A 9 18.75 -9.30 -5.23
CA LEU A 9 17.52 -8.53 -5.10
C LEU A 9 16.92 -8.56 -3.68
N GLY A 10 16.96 -9.70 -2.99
CA GLY A 10 16.48 -9.79 -1.61
C GLY A 10 17.35 -8.97 -0.63
N LEU A 11 18.67 -9.01 -0.83
CA LEU A 11 19.61 -8.18 -0.07
C LEU A 11 19.39 -6.68 -0.36
N ALA A 12 19.23 -6.32 -1.64
CA ALA A 12 18.92 -4.94 -2.04
C ALA A 12 17.60 -4.46 -1.42
N ALA A 13 16.54 -5.28 -1.47
CA ALA A 13 15.26 -4.95 -0.84
C ALA A 13 15.40 -4.69 0.67
N LEU A 14 16.23 -5.46 1.37
CA LEU A 14 16.50 -5.26 2.80
C LEU A 14 17.21 -3.92 3.06
N TYR A 15 18.25 -3.58 2.28
CA TYR A 15 18.94 -2.30 2.42
C TYR A 15 18.04 -1.11 2.11
N VAL A 16 17.21 -1.22 1.06
CA VAL A 16 16.26 -0.18 0.69
C VAL A 16 15.18 -0.04 1.79
N ALA A 17 14.69 -1.15 2.36
CA ALA A 17 13.76 -1.10 3.50
C ALA A 17 14.39 -0.46 4.76
N ALA A 18 15.66 -0.75 5.04
CA ALA A 18 16.40 -0.11 6.13
C ALA A 18 16.56 1.40 5.89
N LEU A 19 16.83 1.82 4.65
CA LEU A 19 16.87 3.23 4.27
C LEU A 19 15.51 3.91 4.48
N VAL A 20 14.42 3.27 4.09
CA VAL A 20 13.05 3.78 4.32
C VAL A 20 12.80 4.01 5.80
N ALA A 21 13.15 3.03 6.65
CA ALA A 21 13.02 3.17 8.09
C ALA A 21 13.86 4.33 8.62
N ALA A 22 15.11 4.48 8.15
CA ALA A 22 15.98 5.58 8.51
C ALA A 22 15.41 6.95 8.10
N LEU A 23 14.80 7.05 6.91
CA LEU A 23 14.15 8.28 6.44
C LEU A 23 12.93 8.64 7.30
N PHE A 24 12.10 7.66 7.67
CA PHE A 24 10.98 7.89 8.59
C PHE A 24 11.44 8.34 9.98
N VAL A 25 12.56 7.79 10.48
CA VAL A 25 13.15 8.25 11.75
C VAL A 25 13.72 9.67 11.61
N ALA A 26 14.46 9.94 10.52
CA ALA A 26 15.06 11.24 10.24
C ALA A 26 14.02 12.36 10.18
N MET A 27 12.81 12.06 9.68
CA MET A 27 11.67 12.99 9.64
C MET A 27 11.41 13.70 10.98
N PHE A 28 11.55 13.00 12.11
CA PHE A 28 11.31 13.57 13.44
C PHE A 28 12.35 14.62 13.87
N PHE A 29 13.50 14.66 13.20
CA PHE A 29 14.58 15.61 13.48
C PHE A 29 14.58 16.79 12.51
N VAL A 30 13.68 16.82 11.51
CA VAL A 30 13.57 17.93 10.56
C VAL A 30 12.68 19.02 11.16
N PRO A 31 13.21 20.23 11.46
CA PRO A 31 12.48 21.24 12.22
C PRO A 31 11.34 21.89 11.43
N SER A 32 11.53 22.10 10.14
CA SER A 32 10.57 22.75 9.24
C SER A 32 9.62 21.74 8.59
N ALA A 33 8.32 22.08 8.53
CA ALA A 33 7.28 21.20 8.00
C ALA A 33 7.48 20.82 6.52
N GLU A 34 7.86 21.76 5.67
CA GLU A 34 8.02 21.52 4.22
C GLU A 34 9.14 20.50 3.92
N PRO A 35 10.40 20.69 4.36
CA PRO A 35 11.44 19.66 4.21
C PRO A 35 11.07 18.31 4.86
N ARG A 36 10.32 18.34 5.97
CA ARG A 36 9.84 17.12 6.62
C ARG A 36 8.86 16.35 5.72
N ALA A 37 7.95 17.05 5.03
CA ALA A 37 7.03 16.46 4.06
C ALA A 37 7.76 15.87 2.84
N TRP A 38 8.85 16.49 2.38
CA TRP A 38 9.69 15.94 1.32
C TRP A 38 10.42 14.67 1.74
N VAL A 39 10.96 14.62 2.95
CA VAL A 39 11.55 13.39 3.52
C VAL A 39 10.51 12.28 3.63
N PHE A 40 9.30 12.61 4.09
CA PHE A 40 8.18 11.67 4.19
C PHE A 40 7.77 11.09 2.82
N THR A 41 7.59 11.96 1.83
CA THR A 41 7.29 11.57 0.44
C THR A 41 8.41 10.72 -0.16
N GLY A 42 9.67 11.11 0.09
CA GLY A 42 10.84 10.35 -0.35
C GLY A 42 10.88 8.94 0.25
N ALA A 43 10.63 8.81 1.56
CA ALA A 43 10.56 7.52 2.24
C ALA A 43 9.50 6.60 1.62
N PHE A 44 8.34 7.16 1.26
CA PHE A 44 7.27 6.42 0.58
C PHE A 44 7.70 5.90 -0.80
N LEU A 45 8.29 6.76 -1.65
CA LEU A 45 8.76 6.37 -2.98
C LEU A 45 9.84 5.29 -2.91
N VAL A 46 10.78 5.43 -1.97
CA VAL A 46 11.83 4.43 -1.72
C VAL A 46 11.20 3.11 -1.19
N GLY A 47 10.13 3.19 -0.41
CA GLY A 47 9.35 2.05 0.05
C GLY A 47 8.71 1.25 -1.09
N LEU A 48 8.18 1.93 -2.10
CA LEU A 48 7.67 1.28 -3.32
C LEU A 48 8.78 0.52 -4.05
N VAL A 49 9.97 1.09 -4.14
CA VAL A 49 11.14 0.41 -4.74
C VAL A 49 11.51 -0.83 -3.92
N ALA A 50 11.56 -0.74 -2.59
CA ALA A 50 11.83 -1.89 -1.72
C ALA A 50 10.84 -3.03 -1.96
N LEU A 51 9.56 -2.70 -2.12
CA LEU A 51 8.50 -3.68 -2.36
C LEU A 51 8.68 -4.39 -3.72
N VAL A 52 8.96 -3.63 -4.78
CA VAL A 52 9.21 -4.19 -6.12
C VAL A 52 10.45 -5.10 -6.10
N LEU A 53 11.52 -4.68 -5.44
CA LEU A 53 12.73 -5.49 -5.28
C LEU A 53 12.46 -6.76 -4.46
N ALA A 54 11.67 -6.68 -3.39
CA ALA A 54 11.30 -7.83 -2.58
C ALA A 54 10.45 -8.84 -3.38
N ALA A 55 9.51 -8.34 -4.19
CA ALA A 55 8.71 -9.16 -5.09
C ALA A 55 9.57 -9.84 -6.16
N GLY A 56 10.42 -9.08 -6.86
CA GLY A 56 11.34 -9.63 -7.86
C GLY A 56 12.31 -10.66 -7.27
N GLY A 57 12.90 -10.36 -6.11
CA GLY A 57 13.80 -11.27 -5.41
C GLY A 57 13.12 -12.52 -4.85
N SER A 58 11.79 -12.53 -4.65
CA SER A 58 11.05 -13.75 -4.29
C SER A 58 10.80 -14.65 -5.50
N LEU A 59 10.61 -14.08 -6.69
CA LEU A 59 10.46 -14.83 -7.93
C LEU A 59 11.79 -15.44 -8.38
N GLU A 60 12.88 -14.67 -8.32
CA GLU A 60 14.24 -15.16 -8.63
C GLU A 60 14.59 -16.38 -7.77
N ARG A 61 14.28 -16.33 -6.46
CA ARG A 61 14.53 -17.45 -5.53
C ARG A 61 13.70 -18.70 -5.84
N ARG A 62 12.49 -18.53 -6.40
CA ARG A 62 11.60 -19.64 -6.75
C ARG A 62 11.86 -20.18 -8.16
N GLY A 63 12.58 -19.44 -9.01
CA GLY A 63 12.75 -19.78 -10.43
C GLY A 63 11.44 -19.73 -11.22
N GLU A 64 10.43 -19.00 -10.72
CA GLU A 64 9.10 -18.95 -11.32
C GLU A 64 8.95 -17.70 -12.21
N PRO A 65 8.34 -17.84 -13.41
CA PRO A 65 8.04 -16.70 -14.25
C PRO A 65 6.89 -15.86 -13.67
N MET A 66 6.92 -14.54 -13.92
CA MET A 66 5.78 -13.68 -13.65
C MET A 66 4.61 -14.07 -14.54
N THR A 67 3.42 -14.15 -13.95
CA THR A 67 2.18 -14.39 -14.70
C THR A 67 1.28 -13.15 -14.62
N LEU A 68 0.41 -12.96 -15.60
CA LEU A 68 -0.60 -11.89 -15.50
C LEU A 68 -1.80 -12.35 -14.67
N ARG A 69 -2.29 -13.57 -14.90
CA ARG A 69 -3.52 -14.06 -14.29
C ARG A 69 -3.32 -14.51 -12.83
N PRO A 70 -4.19 -14.11 -11.89
CA PRO A 70 -4.23 -14.62 -10.53
C PRO A 70 -4.54 -16.12 -10.50
N LYS A 71 -3.80 -16.89 -9.70
CA LYS A 71 -3.99 -18.35 -9.57
C LYS A 71 -4.69 -18.73 -8.27
N THR A 72 -4.54 -17.91 -7.23
CA THR A 72 -5.00 -18.22 -5.87
C THR A 72 -6.30 -17.48 -5.53
N ALA A 73 -7.12 -18.05 -4.63
CA ALA A 73 -8.31 -17.37 -4.13
C ALA A 73 -7.96 -16.06 -3.38
N PHE A 74 -6.85 -16.07 -2.61
CA PHE A 74 -6.36 -14.86 -1.92
C PHE A 74 -6.04 -13.73 -2.90
N ALA A 75 -5.46 -14.04 -4.06
CA ALA A 75 -5.22 -13.06 -5.10
C ALA A 75 -6.52 -12.38 -5.58
N TRP A 76 -7.56 -13.16 -5.87
CA TRP A 76 -8.86 -12.62 -6.26
C TRP A 76 -9.52 -11.81 -5.13
N TRP A 77 -9.42 -12.28 -3.88
CA TRP A 77 -9.90 -11.52 -2.73
C TRP A 77 -9.18 -10.18 -2.56
N SER A 78 -7.86 -10.15 -2.75
CA SER A 78 -7.11 -8.89 -2.68
C SER A 78 -7.57 -7.87 -3.74
N LEU A 79 -7.82 -8.33 -4.97
CA LEU A 79 -8.34 -7.48 -6.05
C LEU A 79 -9.76 -7.01 -5.77
N GLY A 80 -10.63 -7.88 -5.26
CA GLY A 80 -11.99 -7.54 -4.88
C GLY A 80 -12.04 -6.51 -3.74
N LEU A 81 -11.25 -6.72 -2.68
CA LEU A 81 -11.13 -5.78 -1.56
C LEU A 81 -10.59 -4.42 -2.02
N MET A 82 -9.59 -4.41 -2.92
CA MET A 82 -9.08 -3.19 -3.52
C MET A 82 -10.19 -2.45 -4.28
N ALA A 83 -10.91 -3.14 -5.16
CA ALA A 83 -11.96 -2.53 -5.98
C ALA A 83 -13.09 -1.95 -5.11
N VAL A 84 -13.55 -2.70 -4.11
CA VAL A 84 -14.58 -2.22 -3.17
C VAL A 84 -14.04 -1.06 -2.32
N GLY A 85 -12.82 -1.14 -1.82
CA GLY A 85 -12.20 -0.07 -1.03
C GLY A 85 -12.08 1.24 -1.82
N ILE A 86 -11.63 1.16 -3.07
CA ILE A 86 -11.58 2.32 -3.98
C ILE A 86 -12.99 2.86 -4.23
N ALA A 87 -13.97 2.00 -4.54
CA ALA A 87 -15.34 2.44 -4.78
C ALA A 87 -15.93 3.16 -3.55
N VAL A 88 -15.77 2.61 -2.35
CA VAL A 88 -16.23 3.22 -1.09
C VAL A 88 -15.53 4.55 -0.83
N PHE A 89 -14.22 4.64 -1.07
CA PHE A 89 -13.48 5.90 -0.95
C PHE A 89 -13.97 6.95 -1.95
N GLN A 90 -14.21 6.57 -3.21
CA GLN A 90 -14.75 7.50 -4.21
C GLN A 90 -16.16 7.97 -3.86
N LEU A 91 -17.00 7.09 -3.31
CA LEU A 91 -18.30 7.50 -2.78
C LEU A 91 -18.16 8.55 -1.68
N ALA A 92 -17.17 8.42 -0.79
CA ALA A 92 -16.87 9.42 0.25
C ALA A 92 -16.44 10.78 -0.32
N VAL A 93 -15.72 10.80 -1.44
CA VAL A 93 -15.30 12.04 -2.11
C VAL A 93 -16.47 12.67 -2.87
N MET A 94 -17.37 11.84 -3.41
CA MET A 94 -18.52 12.27 -4.20
C MET A 94 -19.78 12.56 -3.38
N THR A 95 -19.80 12.27 -2.07
CA THR A 95 -20.98 12.47 -1.21
C THR A 95 -21.41 13.90 -0.85
N PRO A 96 -20.75 15.03 -1.19
CA PRO A 96 -21.43 16.32 -1.08
C PRO A 96 -22.49 16.47 -2.19
N PHE A 97 -23.50 15.60 -2.20
CA PHE A 97 -24.76 15.83 -2.90
C PHE A 97 -25.60 16.76 -2.03
N ARG A 98 -25.38 18.06 -2.18
CA ARG A 98 -26.38 19.05 -1.77
C ARG A 98 -27.53 18.97 -2.77
N PHE A 99 -28.70 18.59 -2.29
CA PHE A 99 -29.92 18.72 -3.07
C PHE A 99 -30.31 20.20 -3.15
N ASP A 100 -31.05 20.60 -4.20
CA ASP A 100 -31.47 21.99 -4.42
C ASP A 100 -32.33 22.56 -3.27
N ASP A 101 -32.89 21.69 -2.43
CA ASP A 101 -33.64 22.02 -1.21
C ASP A 101 -32.75 22.22 0.04
N GLY A 102 -31.42 22.13 -0.11
CA GLY A 102 -30.45 22.28 0.98
C GLY A 102 -30.35 21.06 1.89
N THR A 103 -31.03 19.95 1.58
CA THR A 103 -30.86 18.70 2.35
C THR A 103 -29.58 17.98 1.93
N GLU A 104 -28.86 17.44 2.90
CA GLU A 104 -27.72 16.56 2.69
C GLU A 104 -28.16 15.13 3.05
N PHE A 105 -28.25 14.24 2.06
CA PHE A 105 -28.52 12.83 2.33
C PHE A 105 -27.20 12.05 2.32
N SER A 106 -26.78 11.58 3.49
CA SER A 106 -25.72 10.58 3.57
C SER A 106 -26.04 9.50 4.59
N LEU A 107 -25.94 8.24 4.16
CA LEU A 107 -26.08 7.07 5.04
C LEU A 107 -25.00 7.03 6.14
N LEU A 108 -23.81 7.57 5.83
CA LEU A 108 -22.67 7.69 6.75
C LEU A 108 -21.92 8.99 6.50
N PRO A 109 -21.34 9.65 7.52
CA PRO A 109 -20.50 10.83 7.30
C PRO A 109 -19.34 10.53 6.34
N PRO A 110 -18.96 11.45 5.42
CA PRO A 110 -17.86 11.23 4.47
C PRO A 110 -16.54 10.75 5.09
N PRO A 111 -16.09 11.27 6.25
CA PRO A 111 -14.87 10.77 6.91
C PRO A 111 -14.97 9.29 7.31
N VAL A 112 -16.16 8.81 7.68
CA VAL A 112 -16.39 7.40 8.04
C VAL A 112 -16.28 6.52 6.80
N LEU A 113 -16.89 6.94 5.68
CA LEU A 113 -16.76 6.21 4.40
C LEU A 113 -15.32 6.19 3.91
N ALA A 114 -14.60 7.31 3.98
CA ALA A 114 -13.18 7.38 3.62
C ALA A 114 -12.34 6.43 4.49
N GLY A 115 -12.59 6.40 5.80
CA GLY A 115 -11.94 5.49 6.73
C GLY A 115 -12.19 4.01 6.39
N ILE A 116 -13.45 3.63 6.09
CA ILE A 116 -13.78 2.27 5.65
C ILE A 116 -13.05 1.93 4.33
N GLY A 117 -13.02 2.86 3.37
CA GLY A 117 -12.29 2.69 2.12
C GLY A 117 -10.79 2.43 2.35
N PHE A 118 -10.15 3.23 3.20
CA PHE A 118 -8.74 3.04 3.59
C PHE A 118 -8.51 1.69 4.27
N LEU A 119 -9.35 1.28 5.22
CA LEU A 119 -9.23 -0.01 5.89
C LEU A 119 -9.34 -1.18 4.89
N LEU A 120 -10.27 -1.10 3.94
CA LEU A 120 -10.43 -2.10 2.89
C LEU A 120 -9.20 -2.17 1.98
N MET A 121 -8.63 -1.03 1.59
CA MET A 121 -7.41 -0.98 0.76
C MET A 121 -6.19 -1.52 1.53
N VAL A 122 -6.02 -1.18 2.81
CA VAL A 122 -4.98 -1.78 3.66
C VAL A 122 -5.18 -3.30 3.78
N GLY A 123 -6.41 -3.74 4.03
CA GLY A 123 -6.77 -5.16 4.07
C GLY A 123 -6.45 -5.87 2.75
N ALA A 124 -6.75 -5.24 1.60
CA ALA A 124 -6.41 -5.74 0.28
C ALA A 124 -4.89 -5.94 0.12
N GLY A 125 -4.09 -4.97 0.58
CA GLY A 125 -2.63 -5.07 0.60
C GLY A 125 -2.12 -6.23 1.46
N VAL A 126 -2.66 -6.41 2.66
CA VAL A 126 -2.30 -7.55 3.54
C VAL A 126 -2.62 -8.88 2.86
N VAL A 127 -3.82 -9.01 2.29
CA VAL A 127 -4.25 -10.23 1.57
C VAL A 127 -3.36 -10.48 0.35
N ALA A 128 -2.94 -9.44 -0.37
CA ALA A 128 -1.98 -9.53 -1.46
C ALA A 128 -0.60 -10.04 -1.01
N LEU A 129 -0.06 -9.53 0.10
CA LEU A 129 1.19 -10.03 0.67
C LEU A 129 1.08 -11.49 1.10
N LEU A 130 -0.07 -11.89 1.67
CA LEU A 130 -0.34 -13.29 2.03
C LEU A 130 -0.41 -14.18 0.78
N ALA A 131 -1.09 -13.74 -0.28
CA ALA A 131 -1.11 -14.46 -1.55
C ALA A 131 0.31 -14.65 -2.10
N TRP A 132 1.10 -13.57 -2.12
CA TRP A 132 2.45 -13.55 -2.66
C TRP A 132 3.43 -14.44 -1.88
N PHE A 133 3.52 -14.25 -0.56
CA PHE A 133 4.55 -14.90 0.26
C PHE A 133 4.12 -16.22 0.90
N ARG A 134 2.82 -16.45 1.12
CA ARG A 134 2.33 -17.68 1.79
C ARG A 134 1.65 -18.66 0.84
N ARG A 135 1.18 -18.21 -0.33
CA ARG A 135 0.47 -19.05 -1.30
C ARG A 135 1.20 -19.21 -2.63
N ASN A 136 2.48 -18.81 -2.68
CA ASN A 136 3.33 -18.87 -3.87
C ASN A 136 2.67 -18.23 -5.10
N GLU A 137 1.90 -17.15 -4.92
CA GLU A 137 1.36 -16.42 -6.05
C GLU A 137 2.49 -15.75 -6.84
N THR A 138 2.30 -15.68 -8.17
CA THR A 138 3.27 -15.12 -9.12
C THR A 138 2.63 -14.07 -10.02
N SER A 139 1.33 -13.81 -9.83
CA SER A 139 0.57 -12.85 -10.62
C SER A 139 1.00 -11.41 -10.33
N TRP A 140 1.35 -10.66 -11.37
CA TRP A 140 1.66 -9.24 -11.25
C TRP A 140 0.46 -8.41 -10.75
N LEU A 141 -0.77 -8.85 -11.07
CA LEU A 141 -1.99 -8.19 -10.61
C LEU A 141 -2.14 -8.21 -9.09
N VAL A 142 -1.57 -9.19 -8.38
CA VAL A 142 -1.59 -9.22 -6.91
C VAL A 142 -0.76 -8.12 -6.29
N LEU A 143 0.20 -7.55 -7.02
CA LEU A 143 0.96 -6.41 -6.50
C LEU A 143 0.16 -5.11 -6.61
N LEU A 144 -0.87 -5.05 -7.46
CA LEU A 144 -1.66 -3.84 -7.69
C LEU A 144 -2.37 -3.35 -6.41
N PRO A 145 -3.02 -4.20 -5.58
CA PRO A 145 -3.56 -3.80 -4.28
C PRO A 145 -2.57 -3.18 -3.30
N LEU A 146 -1.26 -3.42 -3.47
CA LEU A 146 -0.25 -2.85 -2.58
C LEU A 146 -0.11 -1.34 -2.78
N LEU A 147 -0.40 -0.81 -3.98
CA LEU A 147 -0.36 0.62 -4.25
C LEU A 147 -1.38 1.42 -3.42
N PRO A 148 -2.70 1.16 -3.52
CA PRO A 148 -3.68 1.85 -2.70
C PRO A 148 -3.54 1.54 -1.21
N ALA A 149 -3.07 0.34 -0.84
CA ALA A 149 -2.76 0.02 0.56
C ALA A 149 -1.66 0.92 1.11
N LEU A 150 -0.53 1.04 0.40
CA LEU A 150 0.58 1.90 0.80
C LEU A 150 0.16 3.37 0.79
N PHE A 151 -0.63 3.80 -0.20
CA PHE A 151 -1.16 5.15 -0.24
C PHE A 151 -2.06 5.46 0.96
N SER A 152 -2.91 4.50 1.36
CA SER A 152 -3.77 4.64 2.54
C SER A 152 -2.94 4.75 3.82
N VAL A 153 -1.92 3.90 3.98
CA VAL A 153 -0.99 3.98 5.13
C VAL A 153 -0.24 5.31 5.13
N TYR A 154 0.27 5.73 3.98
CA TYR A 154 0.97 6.99 3.80
C TYR A 154 0.09 8.19 4.16
N PHE A 155 -1.15 8.21 3.67
CA PHE A 155 -2.09 9.28 3.96
C PHE A 155 -2.40 9.34 5.46
N VAL A 156 -2.70 8.20 6.08
CA VAL A 156 -3.00 8.14 7.52
C VAL A 156 -1.82 8.61 8.36
N ILE A 157 -0.60 8.16 8.07
CA ILE A 157 0.59 8.63 8.79
C ILE A 157 0.82 10.12 8.54
N GLY A 158 0.62 10.58 7.31
CA GLY A 158 0.74 11.99 6.93
C GLY A 158 -0.21 12.89 7.71
N GLU A 159 -1.47 12.48 7.85
CA GLU A 159 -2.49 13.18 8.63
C GLU A 159 -2.05 13.41 10.08
N PHE A 160 -1.49 12.38 10.73
CA PHE A 160 -1.01 12.49 12.10
C PHE A 160 0.33 13.23 12.23
N ALA A 161 1.20 13.15 11.22
CA ALA A 161 2.51 13.80 11.23
C ALA A 161 2.45 15.29 10.85
N PHE A 162 1.45 15.68 10.06
CA PHE A 162 1.24 17.03 9.53
C PHE A 162 -0.24 17.43 9.66
N PRO A 163 -0.74 17.61 10.90
CA PRO A 163 -2.09 18.10 11.11
C PRO A 163 -2.19 19.53 10.53
N HIS A 164 -3.25 19.76 9.75
CA HIS A 164 -3.51 21.01 9.03
C HIS A 164 -4.71 21.76 9.62
#